data_AF-A0A0C9ZYR2-F1
#
_entry.id   AF-A0A0C9ZYR2-F1
#
_cell.length_a   1.000
_cell.length_b   1.000
_cell.length_c   1.000
_cell.angle_alpha   90.00
_cell.angle_beta   90.00
_cell.angle_gamma   90.00
#
_symmetry.space_group_name_H-M   'P 1'
#
loop_
_entity.id
_entity.type
_entity.pdbx_description
1 polymer ?
#
loop_
_entity_poly.entity_id
_entity_poly.type
_entity_poly.pdbx_seq_one_letter_code
_entity_poly.pdbx_strand_id
1 'polypeptide(L)'
;MAFMSHSFPPSTSLFPPAKVVLDYLESFAHRFDLLPLIRFNTTITSAKWDNSCWLVSTSARETLAFDHVIVANGHYRLPRIPNIPGVDHWLRIRRASHSAWYRSPQTLGHKVLVVGGGPSGQDIATEMRSCATTVIHSYTGATSEGDAHFKRVGRALRFYDDGRVLFEGNIVEDEIDHCILATGYKLDFPFFDSDVIRTEQVPSHSTLPPDLYNSTYHVFPLAKFIFPLQSHYPASTLAFMGLPSKVVPMPLMEAQVYTIIRVFSDPSSLNEQEEAQKVIARSQLLARQGASTVSEQAKIWLRFEGMEQWDYRDDLFAFAAQSGDCPAVKVQGWEKTMYLEKNILRDVWRQLESRGEAHEWVEGVGENGVEEWVEMMERLLKHAKERERNPLRETPAA
;
A
#
# COMPACT_ATOMS: atom_id res chain seq x y z
N MET A 1 -7.08 9.75 7.22
CA MET A 1 -7.13 8.39 6.65
C MET A 1 -8.54 7.82 6.55
N ALA A 2 -9.53 8.38 7.26
CA ALA A 2 -10.91 7.90 7.32
C ALA A 2 -11.61 7.90 5.96
N PHE A 3 -12.64 7.06 5.80
CA PHE A 3 -13.69 7.25 4.80
C PHE A 3 -14.33 8.64 4.94
N MET A 4 -14.79 9.19 3.83
CA MET A 4 -15.51 10.47 3.79
C MET A 4 -16.88 10.37 4.47
N SER A 5 -17.51 9.20 4.38
CA SER A 5 -18.82 8.90 4.97
C SER A 5 -18.76 8.50 6.45
N HIS A 6 -17.57 8.36 7.04
CA HIS A 6 -17.40 7.90 8.42
C HIS A 6 -16.09 8.40 9.06
N SER A 7 -16.18 9.29 10.04
CA SER A 7 -15.01 9.81 10.76
C SER A 7 -14.53 8.88 11.88
N PHE A 8 -13.25 9.00 12.26
CA PHE A 8 -12.79 8.42 13.53
C PHE A 8 -13.53 9.07 14.71
N PRO A 9 -13.68 8.35 15.84
CA PRO A 9 -14.20 8.95 17.06
C PRO A 9 -13.40 10.19 17.49
N PRO A 10 -14.04 11.18 18.13
CA PRO A 10 -13.33 12.32 18.70
C PRO A 10 -12.21 11.88 19.64
N SER A 11 -11.18 12.72 19.79
CA SER A 11 -10.01 12.45 20.65
C SER A 11 -9.16 11.23 20.26
N THR A 12 -9.37 10.67 19.07
CA THR A 12 -8.50 9.60 18.52
C THR A 12 -7.08 10.12 18.28
N SER A 13 -6.05 9.36 18.71
CA SER A 13 -4.64 9.70 18.43
C SER A 13 -4.41 9.98 16.93
N LEU A 14 -3.64 11.02 16.60
CA LEU A 14 -3.37 11.42 15.22
C LEU A 14 -2.69 10.31 14.40
N PHE A 15 -1.83 9.52 15.06
CA PHE A 15 -1.22 8.30 14.51
C PHE A 15 -1.66 7.10 15.35
N PRO A 16 -2.90 6.63 15.18
CA PRO A 16 -3.48 5.64 16.06
C PRO A 16 -2.83 4.26 15.87
N PRO A 17 -2.75 3.44 16.94
CA PRO A 17 -2.26 2.06 16.82
C PRO A 17 -3.23 1.22 15.99
N ALA A 18 -2.74 0.10 15.44
CA ALA A 18 -3.51 -0.76 14.54
C ALA A 18 -4.86 -1.23 15.13
N LYS A 19 -4.94 -1.46 16.44
CA LYS A 19 -6.18 -1.84 17.13
C LYS A 19 -7.27 -0.76 17.01
N VAL A 20 -6.92 0.51 17.11
CA VAL A 20 -7.88 1.63 16.97
C VAL A 20 -8.38 1.74 15.52
N VAL A 21 -7.51 1.45 14.55
CA VAL A 21 -7.92 1.38 13.14
C VAL A 21 -8.87 0.20 12.88
N LEU A 22 -8.64 -0.95 13.53
CA LEU A 22 -9.57 -2.08 13.49
C LEU A 22 -10.93 -1.70 14.08
N ASP A 23 -10.96 -1.06 15.24
CA ASP A 23 -12.19 -0.63 15.91
C ASP A 23 -12.99 0.35 15.04
N TYR A 24 -12.30 1.24 14.31
CA TYR A 24 -12.91 2.12 13.32
C TYR A 24 -13.53 1.37 12.12
N LEU A 25 -12.87 0.33 11.63
CA LEU A 25 -13.41 -0.49 10.53
C LEU A 25 -14.62 -1.32 10.99
N GLU A 26 -14.58 -1.83 12.21
CA GLU A 26 -15.72 -2.52 12.83
C GLU A 26 -16.88 -1.54 13.04
N SER A 27 -16.63 -0.31 13.52
CA SER A 27 -17.68 0.70 13.67
C SER A 27 -18.29 1.12 12.33
N PHE A 28 -17.49 1.19 11.27
CA PHE A 28 -17.99 1.40 9.91
C PHE A 28 -18.94 0.26 9.50
N ALA A 29 -18.51 -1.00 9.66
CA ALA A 29 -19.32 -2.15 9.29
C ALA A 29 -20.64 -2.23 10.08
N HIS A 30 -20.61 -1.87 11.37
CA HIS A 30 -21.82 -1.80 12.20
C HIS A 30 -22.74 -0.64 11.79
N ARG A 31 -22.20 0.56 11.55
CA ARG A 31 -22.99 1.75 11.20
C ARG A 31 -23.80 1.55 9.91
N PHE A 32 -23.22 0.87 8.93
CA PHE A 32 -23.84 0.62 7.63
C PHE A 32 -24.48 -0.78 7.52
N ASP A 33 -24.63 -1.48 8.64
CA ASP A 33 -25.24 -2.83 8.71
C ASP A 33 -24.69 -3.82 7.68
N LEU A 34 -23.36 -3.86 7.55
CA LEU A 34 -22.69 -4.67 6.54
C LEU A 34 -22.48 -6.13 6.99
N LEU A 35 -22.44 -6.39 8.29
CA LEU A 35 -22.12 -7.72 8.83
C LEU A 35 -23.08 -8.83 8.35
N PRO A 36 -24.41 -8.62 8.23
CA PRO A 36 -25.32 -9.62 7.68
C PRO A 36 -25.04 -9.98 6.21
N LEU A 37 -24.37 -9.10 5.47
CA LEU A 37 -24.02 -9.29 4.06
C LEU A 37 -22.69 -10.05 3.88
N ILE A 38 -21.92 -10.25 4.96
CA ILE A 38 -20.59 -10.85 4.92
C ILE A 38 -20.66 -12.33 5.33
N ARG A 39 -20.23 -13.22 4.43
CA ARG A 39 -19.99 -14.63 4.75
C ARG A 39 -18.56 -14.84 5.26
N PHE A 40 -18.37 -14.78 6.57
CA PHE A 40 -17.08 -15.09 7.20
C PHE A 40 -16.67 -16.57 7.00
N ASN A 41 -15.39 -16.87 7.24
CA ASN A 41 -14.83 -18.24 7.11
C ASN A 41 -15.11 -18.93 5.77
N THR A 42 -15.32 -18.15 4.71
CA THR A 42 -15.65 -18.62 3.38
C THR A 42 -14.58 -18.16 2.41
N THR A 43 -13.71 -19.08 1.98
CA THR A 43 -12.66 -18.76 1.00
C THR A 43 -13.20 -18.94 -0.40
N ILE A 44 -13.01 -17.96 -1.27
CA ILE A 44 -13.28 -18.12 -2.70
C ILE A 44 -12.17 -18.97 -3.31
N THR A 45 -12.55 -20.07 -3.96
CA THR A 45 -11.61 -21.03 -4.56
C THR A 45 -11.58 -20.95 -6.08
N SER A 46 -12.64 -20.41 -6.70
CA SER A 46 -12.72 -20.22 -8.14
C SER A 46 -13.70 -19.08 -8.46
N ALA A 47 -13.43 -18.31 -9.51
CA ALA A 47 -14.35 -17.38 -10.14
C ALA A 47 -14.15 -17.46 -11.65
N LYS A 48 -15.19 -17.84 -12.39
CA LYS A 48 -15.13 -18.04 -13.84
C LYS A 48 -16.27 -17.34 -14.55
N TRP A 49 -16.03 -16.88 -15.76
CA TRP A 49 -17.06 -16.32 -16.61
C TRP A 49 -17.76 -17.44 -17.40
N ASP A 50 -19.09 -17.55 -17.29
CA ASP A 50 -19.92 -18.53 -18.01
C ASP A 50 -20.77 -17.85 -19.09
N ASN A 51 -20.14 -16.99 -19.90
CA ASN A 51 -20.72 -16.22 -21.01
C ASN A 51 -21.81 -15.18 -20.65
N SER A 52 -22.49 -15.33 -19.51
CA SER A 52 -23.56 -14.43 -19.06
C SER A 52 -23.38 -13.94 -17.63
N CYS A 53 -22.70 -14.71 -16.77
CA CYS A 53 -22.47 -14.39 -15.37
C CYS A 53 -21.15 -14.98 -14.85
N TRP A 54 -20.78 -14.58 -13.64
CA TRP A 54 -19.66 -15.13 -12.88
C TRP A 54 -20.12 -16.31 -12.02
N LEU A 55 -19.54 -17.48 -12.25
CA LEU A 55 -19.66 -18.64 -11.37
C LEU A 55 -18.54 -18.60 -10.33
N VAL A 56 -18.91 -18.35 -9.08
CA VAL A 56 -17.99 -18.21 -7.96
C VAL A 56 -18.14 -19.42 -7.03
N SER A 57 -17.07 -20.21 -6.91
CA SER A 57 -17.01 -21.36 -6.03
C SER A 57 -16.32 -21.04 -4.71
N THR A 58 -16.81 -21.64 -3.62
CA THR A 58 -16.31 -21.41 -2.26
C THR A 58 -15.73 -22.67 -1.62
N SER A 59 -14.99 -22.49 -0.52
CA SER A 59 -14.49 -23.58 0.33
C SER A 59 -15.59 -24.45 0.94
N ALA A 60 -16.84 -23.97 0.94
CA ALA A 60 -18.02 -24.75 1.35
C ALA A 60 -18.56 -25.68 0.24
N ARG A 61 -17.86 -25.78 -0.90
CA ARG A 61 -18.26 -26.55 -2.09
C ARG A 61 -19.58 -26.08 -2.72
N GLU A 62 -19.92 -24.82 -2.49
CA GLU A 62 -21.02 -24.12 -3.13
C GLU A 62 -20.49 -23.36 -4.36
N THR A 63 -21.27 -23.32 -5.44
CA THR A 63 -21.04 -22.42 -6.57
C THR A 63 -22.25 -21.51 -6.74
N LEU A 64 -22.00 -20.20 -6.78
CA LEU A 64 -23.01 -19.16 -6.90
C LEU A 64 -22.81 -18.37 -8.19
N ALA A 65 -23.92 -17.93 -8.79
CA ALA A 65 -23.91 -17.08 -9.97
C ALA A 65 -24.06 -15.60 -9.57
N PHE A 66 -23.25 -14.73 -10.16
CA PHE A 66 -23.27 -13.29 -9.94
C PHE A 66 -23.14 -12.53 -11.26
N ASP A 67 -23.90 -11.46 -11.45
CA ASP A 67 -23.76 -10.60 -12.64
C ASP A 67 -22.44 -9.83 -12.63
N HIS A 68 -21.98 -9.42 -11.43
CA HIS A 68 -20.78 -8.64 -11.23
C HIS A 68 -19.90 -9.18 -10.10
N VAL A 69 -18.58 -9.01 -10.23
CA VAL A 69 -17.58 -9.37 -9.20
C VAL A 69 -16.67 -8.18 -8.93
N ILE A 70 -16.46 -7.87 -7.65
CA ILE A 70 -15.46 -6.90 -7.19
C ILE A 70 -14.36 -7.66 -6.44
N VAL A 71 -13.14 -7.57 -6.93
CA VAL A 71 -11.95 -8.20 -6.34
C VAL A 71 -11.33 -7.24 -5.33
N ALA A 72 -11.46 -7.59 -4.05
CA ALA A 72 -10.97 -6.82 -2.91
C ALA A 72 -10.14 -7.66 -1.92
N ASN A 73 -9.40 -8.66 -2.42
CA ASN A 73 -8.60 -9.59 -1.58
C ASN A 73 -7.30 -8.98 -1.03
N GLY A 74 -7.00 -7.72 -1.39
CA GLY A 74 -5.79 -7.02 -0.99
C GLY A 74 -4.52 -7.57 -1.65
N HIS A 75 -3.38 -6.94 -1.36
CA HIS A 75 -2.10 -7.27 -2.00
C HIS A 75 -0.91 -7.26 -1.02
N TYR A 76 -1.17 -7.35 0.29
CA TYR A 76 -0.14 -7.39 1.34
C TYR A 76 -0.13 -8.72 2.12
N ARG A 77 -0.39 -9.84 1.41
CA ARG A 77 -0.41 -11.19 2.01
C ARG A 77 0.79 -12.05 1.63
N LEU A 78 1.11 -12.16 0.33
CA LEU A 78 2.16 -13.06 -0.14
C LEU A 78 3.54 -12.36 -0.17
N PRO A 79 4.53 -12.78 0.63
CA PRO A 79 5.86 -12.19 0.64
C PRO A 79 6.54 -12.20 -0.72
N ARG A 80 7.18 -11.08 -1.08
CA ARG A 80 8.09 -11.03 -2.22
C ARG A 80 9.50 -11.31 -1.74
N ILE A 81 9.98 -12.52 -1.95
CA ILE A 81 11.37 -12.90 -1.70
C ILE A 81 12.23 -12.47 -2.89
N PRO A 82 13.30 -11.68 -2.68
CA PRO A 82 14.17 -11.24 -3.77
C PRO A 82 15.05 -12.40 -4.25
N ASN A 83 15.27 -12.49 -5.57
CA ASN A 83 16.19 -13.46 -6.15
C ASN A 83 17.65 -12.99 -5.98
N ILE A 84 18.17 -13.09 -4.76
CA ILE A 84 19.56 -12.78 -4.41
C ILE A 84 20.24 -14.09 -4.02
N PRO A 85 21.40 -14.43 -4.61
CA PRO A 85 22.11 -15.66 -4.27
C PRO A 85 22.33 -15.82 -2.76
N GLY A 86 21.91 -16.96 -2.20
CA GLY A 86 22.05 -17.31 -0.78
C GLY A 86 20.83 -17.00 0.10
N VAL A 87 19.88 -16.16 -0.34
CA VAL A 87 18.69 -15.83 0.47
C VAL A 87 17.84 -17.07 0.78
N ASP A 88 17.62 -17.94 -0.20
CA ASP A 88 16.85 -19.18 0.00
C ASP A 88 17.49 -20.11 1.04
N HIS A 89 18.83 -20.15 1.08
CA HIS A 89 19.55 -20.90 2.11
C HIS A 89 19.30 -20.30 3.49
N TRP A 90 19.46 -18.98 3.64
CA TRP A 90 19.23 -18.27 4.90
C TRP A 90 17.80 -18.45 5.42
N LEU A 91 16.80 -18.39 4.54
CA LEU A 91 15.40 -18.67 4.89
C LEU A 91 15.24 -20.11 5.40
N ARG A 92 15.83 -21.10 4.71
CA ARG A 92 15.74 -22.51 5.08
C ARG A 92 16.38 -22.82 6.43
N ILE A 93 17.51 -22.18 6.77
CA ILE A 93 18.16 -22.33 8.08
C ILE A 93 17.61 -21.36 9.13
N ARG A 94 16.56 -20.60 8.81
CA ARG A 94 15.92 -19.60 9.69
C ARG A 94 16.82 -18.45 10.14
N ARG A 95 17.88 -18.14 9.38
CA ARG A 95 18.68 -16.90 9.51
C ARG A 95 18.06 -15.71 8.78
N ALA A 96 17.00 -15.95 8.00
CA ALA A 96 16.21 -14.88 7.41
C ALA A 96 14.72 -15.11 7.63
N SER A 97 13.96 -14.01 7.67
CA SER A 97 12.50 -13.99 7.68
C SER A 97 11.98 -12.79 6.89
N HIS A 98 10.77 -12.86 6.35
CA HIS A 98 10.10 -11.69 5.77
C HIS A 98 9.41 -10.84 6.82
N SER A 99 9.25 -9.54 6.56
CA SER A 99 8.53 -8.60 7.43
C SER A 99 7.07 -8.97 7.69
N ALA A 100 6.47 -9.82 6.84
CA ALA A 100 5.12 -10.35 7.04
C ALA A 100 4.95 -11.16 8.34
N TRP A 101 6.05 -11.71 8.85
CA TRP A 101 6.08 -12.48 10.09
C TRP A 101 6.65 -11.69 11.27
N TYR A 102 7.10 -10.45 11.05
CA TYR A 102 7.48 -9.55 12.12
C TYR A 102 6.24 -9.14 12.93
N ARG A 103 6.38 -9.03 14.25
CA ARG A 103 5.28 -8.69 15.17
C ARG A 103 5.66 -7.59 16.15
N SER A 104 6.86 -7.70 16.72
CA SER A 104 7.43 -6.76 17.67
C SER A 104 8.95 -6.88 17.60
N PRO A 105 9.70 -5.87 18.09
CA PRO A 105 11.14 -6.01 18.23
C PRO A 105 11.43 -7.12 19.25
N GLN A 106 12.29 -8.05 18.86
CA GLN A 106 12.73 -9.19 19.69
C GLN A 106 14.22 -9.41 19.43
N THR A 107 14.93 -10.04 20.36
CA THR A 107 16.35 -10.36 20.18
C THR A 107 16.50 -11.40 19.07
N LEU A 108 17.02 -10.98 17.91
CA LEU A 108 17.33 -11.81 16.75
C LEU A 108 18.85 -11.95 16.56
N GLY A 109 19.60 -11.77 17.63
CA GLY A 109 21.07 -11.66 17.64
C GLY A 109 21.57 -10.24 17.85
N HIS A 110 22.88 -10.08 17.82
CA HIS A 110 23.57 -8.82 18.04
C HIS A 110 23.58 -7.93 16.79
N LYS A 111 23.75 -8.53 15.60
CA LYS A 111 23.82 -7.81 14.33
C LYS A 111 22.68 -8.24 13.41
N VAL A 112 21.72 -7.35 13.20
CA VAL A 112 20.51 -7.61 12.40
C VAL A 112 20.55 -6.81 11.10
N LEU A 113 20.29 -7.49 9.98
CA LEU A 113 20.16 -6.88 8.67
C LEU A 113 18.68 -6.69 8.31
N VAL A 114 18.26 -5.49 7.94
CA VAL A 114 16.94 -5.21 7.37
C VAL A 114 17.10 -4.84 5.89
N VAL A 115 16.47 -5.59 4.98
CA VAL A 115 16.55 -5.36 3.53
C VAL A 115 15.24 -4.78 3.00
N GLY A 116 15.28 -3.56 2.48
CA GLY A 116 14.14 -2.88 1.86
C GLY A 116 13.99 -1.43 2.33
N GLY A 117 13.81 -0.49 1.40
CA GLY A 117 13.70 0.95 1.69
C GLY A 117 12.26 1.48 1.82
N GLY A 118 11.26 0.59 1.74
CA GLY A 118 9.85 0.95 1.92
C GLY A 118 9.48 1.19 3.39
N PRO A 119 8.20 1.55 3.69
CA PRO A 119 7.75 1.89 5.04
C PRO A 119 8.11 0.84 6.10
N SER A 120 7.79 -0.44 5.85
CA SER A 120 8.12 -1.52 6.79
C SER A 120 9.62 -1.66 7.04
N GLY A 121 10.47 -1.43 6.03
CA GLY A 121 11.91 -1.51 6.20
C GLY A 121 12.44 -0.39 7.09
N GLN A 122 11.91 0.83 6.95
CA GLN A 122 12.26 1.97 7.79
C GLN A 122 11.80 1.78 9.24
N ASP A 123 10.55 1.38 9.44
CA ASP A 123 9.98 1.16 10.78
C ASP A 123 10.69 0.01 11.50
N ILE A 124 10.86 -1.15 10.85
CA ILE A 124 11.54 -2.31 11.46
C ILE A 124 13.01 -2.00 11.73
N ALA A 125 13.73 -1.35 10.81
CA ALA A 125 15.12 -0.97 11.06
C ALA A 125 15.24 -0.01 12.26
N THR A 126 14.24 0.85 12.49
CA THR A 126 14.20 1.75 13.65
C THR A 126 13.88 0.98 14.93
N GLU A 127 12.84 0.15 14.93
CA GLU A 127 12.42 -0.64 16.10
C GLU A 127 13.50 -1.61 16.56
N MET A 128 14.20 -2.27 15.64
CA MET A 128 15.25 -3.24 15.96
C MET A 128 16.45 -2.62 16.70
N ARG A 129 16.63 -1.30 16.64
CA ARG A 129 17.67 -0.59 17.42
C ARG A 129 17.46 -0.72 18.94
N SER A 130 16.23 -1.03 19.37
CA SER A 130 15.93 -1.26 20.79
C SER A 130 16.35 -2.64 21.31
N CYS A 131 16.66 -3.59 20.42
CA CYS A 131 16.96 -4.98 20.79
C CYS A 131 18.26 -5.55 20.20
N ALA A 132 18.79 -4.96 19.13
CA ALA A 132 20.04 -5.37 18.49
C ALA A 132 21.18 -4.38 18.80
N THR A 133 22.40 -4.88 18.93
CA THR A 133 23.61 -4.07 19.13
C THR A 133 23.98 -3.27 17.89
N THR A 134 23.79 -3.88 16.71
CA THR A 134 24.04 -3.29 15.40
C THR A 134 22.87 -3.60 14.47
N VAL A 135 22.34 -2.57 13.81
CA VAL A 135 21.34 -2.72 12.75
C VAL A 135 21.92 -2.19 11.43
N ILE A 136 21.89 -3.04 10.40
CA ILE A 136 22.24 -2.68 9.03
C ILE A 136 20.95 -2.54 8.23
N HIS A 137 20.70 -1.37 7.64
CA HIS A 137 19.54 -1.13 6.79
C HIS A 137 19.96 -1.03 5.32
N SER A 138 19.67 -2.07 4.53
CA SER A 138 20.05 -2.17 3.13
C SER A 138 18.89 -1.82 2.20
N TYR A 139 19.11 -0.91 1.24
CA TYR A 139 18.15 -0.64 0.18
C TYR A 139 18.80 -0.01 -1.06
N THR A 140 18.11 -0.13 -2.20
CA THR A 140 18.58 0.44 -3.48
C THR A 140 18.72 1.96 -3.38
N GLY A 141 19.87 2.50 -3.78
CA GLY A 141 20.14 3.94 -3.77
C GLY A 141 20.51 4.51 -2.39
N ALA A 142 20.67 3.66 -1.37
CA ALA A 142 21.24 4.09 -0.09
C ALA A 142 22.71 4.48 -0.26
N THR A 143 23.10 5.62 0.28
CA THR A 143 24.51 5.95 0.49
C THR A 143 25.00 5.22 1.73
N SER A 144 26.25 4.73 1.70
CA SER A 144 26.85 4.12 2.89
C SER A 144 27.06 5.19 3.96
N GLU A 145 26.28 5.15 5.02
CA GLU A 145 26.30 6.14 6.11
C GLU A 145 25.93 5.50 7.45
N GLY A 146 26.36 6.11 8.56
CA GLY A 146 26.04 5.67 9.91
C GLY A 146 27.25 5.34 10.76
N ASP A 147 27.01 4.62 11.86
CA ASP A 147 28.01 4.26 12.87
C ASP A 147 28.01 2.75 13.18
N ALA A 148 28.65 2.36 14.28
CA ALA A 148 28.76 0.96 14.70
C ALA A 148 27.41 0.35 15.14
N HIS A 149 26.43 1.16 15.52
CA HIS A 149 25.12 0.72 16.03
C HIS A 149 24.04 0.76 14.95
N PHE A 150 24.11 1.73 14.04
CA PHE A 150 23.16 1.83 12.93
C PHE A 150 23.85 2.33 11.67
N LYS A 151 23.76 1.54 10.61
CA LYS A 151 24.30 1.92 9.30
C LYS A 151 23.32 1.62 8.17
N ARG A 152 23.33 2.48 7.16
CA ARG A 152 22.65 2.24 5.88
C ARG A 152 23.67 1.85 4.84
N VAL A 153 23.31 0.88 4.01
CA VAL A 153 24.18 0.36 2.95
C VAL A 153 23.38 0.14 1.68
N GLY A 154 24.06 0.12 0.53
CA GLY A 154 23.46 -0.15 -0.77
C GLY A 154 22.79 -1.52 -0.85
N ARG A 155 22.27 -1.87 -2.03
CA ARG A 155 21.51 -3.09 -2.24
C ARG A 155 22.35 -4.34 -1.92
N ALA A 156 21.77 -5.30 -1.22
CA ALA A 156 22.38 -6.61 -1.02
C ALA A 156 22.52 -7.37 -2.36
N LEU A 157 23.70 -7.96 -2.58
CA LEU A 157 24.08 -8.66 -3.80
C LEU A 157 24.27 -10.16 -3.60
N ARG A 158 24.69 -10.61 -2.41
CA ARG A 158 24.89 -12.03 -2.09
C ARG A 158 24.89 -12.27 -0.59
N PHE A 159 24.30 -13.39 -0.17
CA PHE A 159 24.34 -13.91 1.19
C PHE A 159 25.23 -15.15 1.22
N TYR A 160 26.13 -15.23 2.19
CA TYR A 160 27.07 -16.35 2.37
C TYR A 160 26.66 -17.21 3.58
N ASP A 161 27.02 -18.49 3.56
CA ASP A 161 26.61 -19.46 4.58
C ASP A 161 27.21 -19.15 5.97
N ASP A 162 28.37 -18.48 6.00
CA ASP A 162 29.08 -18.07 7.20
C ASP A 162 28.52 -16.78 7.86
N GLY A 163 27.43 -16.23 7.35
CA GLY A 163 26.79 -15.03 7.92
C GLY A 163 27.28 -13.72 7.30
N ARG A 164 28.13 -13.77 6.27
CA ARG A 164 28.50 -12.59 5.49
C ARG A 164 27.42 -12.20 4.48
N VAL A 165 27.35 -10.91 4.17
CA VAL A 165 26.55 -10.35 3.06
C VAL A 165 27.39 -9.35 2.26
N LEU A 166 27.40 -9.49 0.94
CA LEU A 166 28.00 -8.55 0.00
C LEU A 166 26.94 -7.54 -0.45
N PHE A 167 27.28 -6.26 -0.46
CA PHE A 167 26.43 -5.15 -0.90
C PHE A 167 27.06 -4.39 -2.08
N GLU A 168 26.28 -3.53 -2.72
CA GLU A 168 26.76 -2.56 -3.70
C GLU A 168 27.93 -1.73 -3.13
N GLY A 169 28.87 -1.37 -3.99
CA GLY A 169 30.12 -0.71 -3.57
C GLY A 169 31.19 -1.65 -3.03
N ASN A 170 31.03 -2.98 -3.21
CA ASN A 170 31.92 -4.03 -2.69
C ASN A 170 32.04 -4.04 -1.16
N ILE A 171 31.02 -3.52 -0.47
CA ILE A 171 30.94 -3.54 0.99
C ILE A 171 30.58 -4.96 1.43
N VAL A 172 31.33 -5.50 2.40
CA VAL A 172 31.05 -6.80 3.01
C VAL A 172 30.83 -6.59 4.50
N GLU A 173 29.70 -7.07 5.00
CA GLU A 173 29.43 -7.16 6.43
C GLU A 173 29.43 -8.63 6.81
N ASP A 174 30.02 -8.94 7.95
CA ASP A 174 30.13 -10.28 8.53
C ASP A 174 29.26 -10.43 9.77
N GLU A 175 29.20 -11.65 10.30
CA GLU A 175 28.54 -11.96 11.58
C GLU A 175 27.10 -11.42 11.66
N ILE A 176 26.36 -11.44 10.56
CA ILE A 176 24.94 -11.08 10.56
C ILE A 176 24.16 -12.27 11.12
N ASP A 177 23.58 -12.07 12.30
CA ASP A 177 22.86 -13.10 13.04
C ASP A 177 21.50 -13.41 12.42
N HIS A 178 20.82 -12.37 11.90
CA HIS A 178 19.51 -12.52 11.27
C HIS A 178 19.22 -11.44 10.24
N CYS A 179 18.48 -11.80 9.18
CA CYS A 179 18.01 -10.89 8.15
C CYS A 179 16.48 -10.79 8.13
N ILE A 180 15.96 -9.57 8.15
CA ILE A 180 14.54 -9.27 7.92
C ILE A 180 14.38 -8.72 6.50
N LEU A 181 13.76 -9.50 5.63
CA LEU A 181 13.39 -9.09 4.27
C LEU A 181 12.11 -8.24 4.33
N ALA A 182 12.24 -6.92 4.23
CA ALA A 182 11.15 -5.96 4.11
C ALA A 182 10.93 -5.58 2.62
N THR A 183 10.82 -6.60 1.76
CA THR A 183 10.87 -6.49 0.29
C THR A 183 9.49 -6.43 -0.39
N GLY A 184 8.45 -6.21 0.41
CA GLY A 184 7.07 -6.06 -0.04
C GLY A 184 6.41 -7.37 -0.42
N TYR A 185 5.33 -7.29 -1.20
CA TYR A 185 4.41 -8.41 -1.39
C TYR A 185 4.06 -8.60 -2.86
N LYS A 186 3.71 -9.82 -3.25
CA LYS A 186 3.24 -10.16 -4.60
C LYS A 186 1.74 -9.91 -4.72
N LEU A 187 1.32 -9.41 -5.88
CA LEU A 187 -0.08 -9.47 -6.28
C LEU A 187 -0.40 -10.90 -6.71
N ASP A 188 -1.56 -11.39 -6.29
CA ASP A 188 -2.00 -12.75 -6.54
C ASP A 188 -3.53 -12.87 -6.47
N PHE A 189 -4.09 -13.66 -7.39
CA PHE A 189 -5.52 -13.90 -7.53
C PHE A 189 -5.75 -15.39 -7.80
N PRO A 190 -5.52 -16.25 -6.80
CA PRO A 190 -5.41 -17.70 -6.99
C PRO A 190 -6.75 -18.38 -7.28
N PHE A 191 -7.84 -17.61 -7.28
CA PHE A 191 -9.19 -18.06 -7.60
C PHE A 191 -9.56 -17.79 -9.07
N PHE A 192 -8.68 -17.17 -9.86
CA PHE A 192 -8.89 -17.03 -11.30
C PHE A 192 -8.04 -18.06 -12.06
N ASP A 193 -8.66 -18.70 -13.04
CA ASP A 193 -7.97 -19.53 -14.02
C ASP A 193 -7.39 -18.65 -15.16
N SER A 194 -6.57 -19.26 -16.01
CA SER A 194 -5.86 -18.57 -17.10
C SER A 194 -6.76 -18.00 -18.19
N ASP A 195 -8.02 -18.43 -18.26
CA ASP A 195 -9.07 -17.88 -19.12
C ASP A 195 -9.57 -16.52 -18.63
N VAL A 196 -9.47 -16.25 -17.32
CA VAL A 196 -9.83 -14.96 -16.73
C VAL A 196 -8.63 -14.03 -16.63
N ILE A 197 -7.50 -14.54 -16.13
CA ILE A 197 -6.26 -13.78 -15.96
C ILE A 197 -5.03 -14.67 -16.17
N ARG A 198 -4.16 -14.29 -17.10
CA ARG A 198 -2.94 -15.03 -17.40
C ARG A 198 -1.84 -14.65 -16.40
N THR A 199 -1.08 -15.62 -15.91
CA THR A 199 0.09 -15.38 -15.04
C THR A 199 1.42 -15.35 -15.82
N GLU A 200 1.33 -15.45 -17.15
CA GLU A 200 2.47 -15.38 -18.05
C GLU A 200 3.01 -13.95 -18.16
N GLN A 201 4.19 -13.79 -18.75
CA GLN A 201 4.77 -12.47 -18.96
C GLN A 201 3.92 -11.67 -19.95
N VAL A 202 3.59 -10.42 -19.59
CA VAL A 202 2.93 -9.47 -20.50
C VAL A 202 3.75 -9.33 -21.79
N PRO A 203 3.15 -9.49 -22.98
CA PRO A 203 3.85 -9.37 -24.25
C PRO A 203 4.59 -8.04 -24.43
N SER A 204 5.86 -8.10 -24.86
CA SER A 204 6.74 -6.92 -24.99
C SER A 204 6.38 -5.96 -26.13
N HIS A 205 5.61 -6.41 -27.13
CA HIS A 205 5.41 -5.68 -28.39
C HIS A 205 3.98 -5.15 -28.59
N SER A 206 3.08 -5.34 -27.63
CA SER A 206 1.68 -4.94 -27.79
C SER A 206 1.47 -3.47 -27.41
N THR A 207 0.75 -2.72 -28.24
CA THR A 207 0.15 -1.43 -27.88
C THR A 207 -0.78 -1.60 -26.67
N LEU A 208 -1.62 -2.64 -26.66
CA LEU A 208 -2.36 -3.14 -25.50
C LEU A 208 -2.60 -4.65 -25.69
N PRO A 209 -2.32 -5.51 -24.71
CA PRO A 209 -2.53 -6.94 -24.88
C PRO A 209 -4.03 -7.28 -24.84
N PRO A 210 -4.49 -8.32 -25.57
CA PRO A 210 -5.92 -8.66 -25.68
C PRO A 210 -6.48 -9.40 -24.46
N ASP A 211 -5.60 -10.01 -23.65
CA ASP A 211 -5.95 -10.67 -22.39
C ASP A 211 -5.59 -9.80 -21.19
N LEU A 212 -6.12 -10.18 -20.03
CA LEU A 212 -5.68 -9.68 -18.73
C LEU A 212 -4.50 -10.51 -18.21
N TYR A 213 -3.48 -9.84 -17.67
CA TYR A 213 -2.27 -10.45 -17.16
C TYR A 213 -2.04 -10.05 -15.70
N ASN A 214 -1.64 -11.01 -14.88
CA ASN A 214 -1.16 -10.82 -13.53
C ASN A 214 0.35 -11.08 -13.48
N SER A 215 1.11 -10.07 -13.08
CA SER A 215 2.50 -10.23 -12.68
C SER A 215 2.61 -10.11 -11.16
N THR A 216 3.79 -10.40 -10.61
CA THR A 216 4.03 -10.15 -9.17
C THR A 216 3.91 -8.67 -8.75
N TYR A 217 3.77 -7.72 -9.68
CA TYR A 217 3.73 -6.29 -9.41
C TYR A 217 2.44 -5.58 -9.84
N HIS A 218 1.72 -6.08 -10.85
CA HIS A 218 0.48 -5.46 -11.32
C HIS A 218 -0.49 -6.46 -11.94
N VAL A 219 -1.72 -5.99 -12.13
CA VAL A 219 -2.71 -6.53 -13.08
C VAL A 219 -2.81 -5.55 -14.25
N PHE A 220 -2.77 -6.06 -15.48
CA PHE A 220 -2.70 -5.23 -16.67
C PHE A 220 -3.33 -5.93 -17.89
N PRO A 221 -4.08 -5.22 -18.76
CA PRO A 221 -4.38 -3.79 -18.73
C PRO A 221 -5.70 -3.49 -18.00
N LEU A 222 -5.73 -2.40 -17.24
CA LEU A 222 -6.90 -1.95 -16.51
C LEU A 222 -7.28 -0.50 -16.88
N ALA A 223 -8.51 -0.27 -17.32
CA ALA A 223 -9.11 1.05 -17.39
C ALA A 223 -9.27 1.62 -15.99
N LYS A 224 -8.86 2.89 -15.80
CA LYS A 224 -8.85 3.56 -14.50
C LYS A 224 -8.22 2.76 -13.35
N PHE A 225 -7.31 1.82 -13.61
CA PHE A 225 -6.78 0.85 -12.62
C PHE A 225 -7.84 -0.05 -11.94
N ILE A 226 -9.03 -0.17 -12.53
CA ILE A 226 -10.18 -0.88 -11.96
C ILE A 226 -10.68 -1.98 -12.91
N PHE A 227 -10.98 -1.64 -14.16
CA PHE A 227 -11.74 -2.54 -15.06
C PHE A 227 -10.83 -3.20 -16.10
N PRO A 228 -10.89 -4.53 -16.29
CA PRO A 228 -10.15 -5.26 -17.32
C PRO A 228 -10.44 -4.74 -18.74
N LEU A 229 -9.38 -4.35 -19.47
CA LEU A 229 -9.47 -4.02 -20.90
C LEU A 229 -9.10 -5.24 -21.73
N GLN A 230 -10.04 -6.16 -21.90
CA GLN A 230 -9.81 -7.47 -22.51
C GLN A 230 -11.10 -8.01 -23.14
N SER A 231 -11.02 -9.07 -23.95
CA SER A 231 -12.13 -9.51 -24.82
C SER A 231 -12.96 -10.72 -24.37
N HIS A 232 -12.58 -11.43 -23.30
CA HIS A 232 -13.23 -12.69 -22.89
C HIS A 232 -14.51 -12.47 -22.07
N TYR A 233 -14.67 -11.30 -21.46
CA TYR A 233 -15.81 -10.92 -20.63
C TYR A 233 -15.95 -9.39 -20.62
N PRO A 234 -17.16 -8.82 -20.45
CA PRO A 234 -17.33 -7.38 -20.48
C PRO A 234 -16.58 -6.70 -19.32
N ALA A 235 -15.91 -5.58 -19.59
CA ALA A 235 -15.18 -4.79 -18.59
C ALA A 235 -16.08 -4.33 -17.42
N SER A 236 -17.39 -4.19 -17.66
CA SER A 236 -18.41 -3.83 -16.69
C SER A 236 -18.87 -4.96 -15.76
N THR A 237 -18.27 -6.16 -15.83
CA THR A 237 -18.67 -7.30 -14.99
C THR A 237 -17.61 -7.66 -13.93
N LEU A 238 -16.38 -7.18 -14.09
CA LEU A 238 -15.28 -7.44 -13.15
C LEU A 238 -14.55 -6.14 -12.81
N ALA A 239 -14.32 -5.90 -11.53
CA ALA A 239 -13.56 -4.76 -11.05
C ALA A 239 -12.50 -5.17 -10.03
N PHE A 240 -11.33 -4.55 -10.08
CA PHE A 240 -10.30 -4.66 -9.05
C PHE A 240 -10.27 -3.39 -8.20
N MET A 241 -10.27 -3.54 -6.87
CA MET A 241 -10.28 -2.41 -5.95
C MET A 241 -9.03 -2.40 -5.06
N GLY A 242 -8.51 -1.21 -4.77
CA GLY A 242 -7.40 -1.02 -3.85
C GLY A 242 -6.05 -1.48 -4.37
N LEU A 243 -5.83 -1.47 -5.70
CA LEU A 243 -4.54 -1.85 -6.30
C LEU A 243 -3.44 -0.76 -6.19
N PRO A 244 -3.71 0.55 -6.36
CA PRO A 244 -2.67 1.56 -6.25
C PRO A 244 -2.01 1.63 -4.86
N SER A 245 -0.72 1.96 -4.85
CA SER A 245 0.13 2.10 -3.66
C SER A 245 0.70 3.52 -3.55
N LYS A 246 1.22 3.89 -2.37
CA LYS A 246 1.57 5.28 -1.97
C LYS A 246 0.37 6.23 -1.96
N VAL A 247 -0.77 5.71 -1.55
CA VAL A 247 -2.06 6.40 -1.50
C VAL A 247 -2.61 6.46 -0.07
N VAL A 248 -3.62 7.29 0.18
CA VAL A 248 -4.49 7.19 1.36
C VAL A 248 -5.60 6.18 1.07
N PRO A 249 -5.60 4.96 1.65
CA PRO A 249 -6.37 3.84 1.09
C PRO A 249 -7.89 3.96 1.21
N MET A 250 -8.44 4.35 2.36
CA MET A 250 -9.90 4.31 2.56
C MET A 250 -10.65 5.33 1.67
N PRO A 251 -10.27 6.62 1.61
CA PRO A 251 -10.90 7.57 0.67
C PRO A 251 -10.71 7.19 -0.80
N LEU A 252 -9.58 6.56 -1.14
CA LEU A 252 -9.35 6.05 -2.48
C LEU A 252 -10.34 4.95 -2.84
N MET A 253 -10.48 3.95 -1.96
CA MET A 253 -11.39 2.83 -2.19
C MET A 253 -12.84 3.29 -2.28
N GLU A 254 -13.22 4.30 -1.50
CA GLU A 254 -14.55 4.94 -1.61
C GLU A 254 -14.75 5.61 -2.98
N ALA A 255 -13.76 6.37 -3.49
CA ALA A 255 -13.83 6.93 -4.85
C ALA A 255 -13.90 5.84 -5.94
N GLN A 256 -13.16 4.74 -5.76
CA GLN A 256 -13.20 3.60 -6.67
C GLN A 256 -14.57 2.93 -6.67
N VAL A 257 -15.21 2.75 -5.51
CA VAL A 257 -16.52 2.08 -5.43
C VAL A 257 -17.61 2.88 -6.15
N TYR A 258 -17.62 4.21 -6.04
CA TYR A 258 -18.56 5.04 -6.80
C TYR A 258 -18.37 4.90 -8.32
N THR A 259 -17.12 4.82 -8.77
CA THR A 259 -16.81 4.56 -10.19
C THR A 259 -17.25 3.16 -10.62
N ILE A 260 -17.03 2.14 -9.78
CA ILE A 260 -17.48 0.76 -10.03
C ILE A 260 -18.99 0.71 -10.17
N ILE A 261 -19.74 1.30 -9.23
CA ILE A 261 -21.21 1.33 -9.25
C ILE A 261 -21.71 2.00 -10.53
N ARG A 262 -21.11 3.13 -10.94
CA ARG A 262 -21.48 3.81 -12.19
C ARG A 262 -21.33 2.89 -13.41
N VAL A 263 -20.20 2.21 -13.56
CA VAL A 263 -19.95 1.33 -14.72
C VAL A 263 -20.80 0.07 -14.67
N PHE A 264 -21.06 -0.49 -13.49
CA PHE A 264 -21.92 -1.67 -13.36
C PHE A 264 -23.37 -1.33 -13.68
N SER A 265 -23.87 -0.17 -13.25
CA SER A 265 -25.24 0.31 -13.53
C SER A 265 -25.42 0.81 -14.95
N ASP A 266 -24.40 1.41 -15.55
CA ASP A 266 -24.39 1.89 -16.94
C ASP A 266 -23.07 1.50 -17.61
N PRO A 267 -23.00 0.30 -18.23
CA PRO A 267 -21.81 -0.15 -18.95
C PRO A 267 -21.36 0.80 -20.07
N SER A 268 -22.29 1.57 -20.67
CA SER A 268 -21.98 2.50 -21.75
C SER A 268 -21.20 3.74 -21.28
N SER A 269 -21.20 3.99 -19.96
CA SER A 269 -20.42 5.08 -19.36
C SER A 269 -18.91 4.89 -19.46
N LEU A 270 -18.43 3.65 -19.62
CA LEU A 270 -17.00 3.36 -19.78
C LEU A 270 -16.61 3.36 -21.25
N ASN A 271 -15.95 4.44 -21.71
CA ASN A 271 -15.34 4.48 -23.02
C ASN A 271 -14.01 3.68 -23.03
N GLU A 272 -14.08 2.40 -23.36
CA GLU A 272 -12.92 1.50 -23.36
C GLU A 272 -11.82 1.96 -24.32
N GLN A 273 -12.14 2.58 -25.46
CA GLN A 273 -11.13 3.07 -26.41
C GLN A 273 -10.35 4.26 -25.81
N GLU A 274 -11.04 5.19 -25.17
CA GLU A 274 -10.40 6.33 -24.50
C GLU A 274 -9.53 5.86 -23.32
N GLU A 275 -10.03 4.90 -22.53
CA GLU A 275 -9.27 4.35 -21.41
C GLU A 275 -8.04 3.55 -21.87
N ALA A 276 -8.15 2.79 -22.97
CA ALA A 276 -7.01 2.14 -23.61
C ALA A 276 -5.93 3.15 -24.02
N GLN A 277 -6.31 4.31 -24.57
CA GLN A 277 -5.36 5.37 -24.91
C GLN A 277 -4.66 5.95 -23.67
N LYS A 278 -5.36 6.11 -22.54
CA LYS A 278 -4.76 6.54 -21.27
C LYS A 278 -3.76 5.53 -20.73
N VAL A 279 -4.08 4.23 -20.81
CA VAL A 279 -3.17 3.14 -20.44
C VAL A 279 -1.89 3.18 -21.29
N ILE A 280 -2.03 3.33 -22.61
CA ILE A 280 -0.89 3.46 -23.54
C ILE A 280 -0.06 4.71 -23.20
N ALA A 281 -0.71 5.85 -22.98
CA ALA A 281 -0.04 7.10 -22.65
C ALA A 281 0.78 6.99 -21.35
N ARG A 282 0.23 6.32 -20.31
CA ARG A 282 0.98 6.06 -19.07
C ARG A 282 2.19 5.16 -19.32
N SER A 283 2.05 4.08 -20.10
CA SER A 283 3.18 3.21 -20.46
C SER A 283 4.31 3.99 -21.16
N GLN A 284 3.95 4.85 -22.11
CA GLN A 284 4.92 5.71 -22.81
C GLN A 284 5.59 6.73 -21.88
N LEU A 285 4.84 7.31 -20.93
CA LEU A 285 5.38 8.22 -19.93
C LEU A 285 6.42 7.52 -19.04
N LEU A 286 6.08 6.34 -18.52
CA LEU A 286 6.98 5.55 -17.67
C LEU A 286 8.24 5.12 -18.43
N ALA A 287 8.12 4.75 -19.71
CA ALA A 287 9.26 4.45 -20.56
C ALA A 287 10.21 5.65 -20.70
N ARG A 288 9.68 6.87 -20.90
CA ARG A 288 10.48 8.11 -20.95
C ARG A 288 11.16 8.44 -19.62
N GLN A 289 10.59 7.98 -18.51
CA GLN A 289 11.17 8.11 -17.15
C GLN A 289 12.17 7.00 -16.81
N GLY A 290 12.51 6.12 -17.76
CA GLY A 290 13.55 5.10 -17.63
C GLY A 290 13.04 3.67 -17.41
N ALA A 291 11.72 3.44 -17.30
CA ALA A 291 11.16 2.10 -17.23
C ALA A 291 10.90 1.54 -18.63
N SER A 292 11.97 1.19 -19.33
CA SER A 292 11.94 0.83 -20.76
C SER A 292 11.40 -0.59 -21.02
N THR A 293 11.49 -1.49 -20.05
CA THR A 293 11.01 -2.87 -20.17
C THR A 293 9.67 -3.08 -19.48
N VAL A 294 8.91 -4.09 -19.93
CA VAL A 294 7.66 -4.52 -19.29
C VAL A 294 7.84 -4.77 -17.79
N SER A 295 8.93 -5.45 -17.39
CA SER A 295 9.19 -5.74 -15.98
C SER A 295 9.51 -4.48 -15.16
N GLU A 296 10.14 -3.47 -15.75
CA GLU A 296 10.42 -2.21 -15.05
C GLU A 296 9.14 -1.42 -14.87
N GLN A 297 8.33 -1.30 -15.94
CA GLN A 297 7.04 -0.64 -15.87
C GLN A 297 6.13 -1.33 -14.86
N ALA A 298 6.15 -2.67 -14.81
CA ALA A 298 5.32 -3.40 -13.88
C ALA A 298 5.56 -3.03 -12.42
N LYS A 299 6.83 -2.85 -12.04
CA LYS A 299 7.25 -2.49 -10.67
C LYS A 299 6.73 -1.14 -10.21
N ILE A 300 6.48 -0.21 -11.13
CA ILE A 300 6.08 1.17 -10.83
C ILE A 300 4.67 1.52 -11.30
N TRP A 301 3.99 0.61 -12.02
CA TRP A 301 2.69 0.86 -12.64
C TRP A 301 1.64 1.35 -11.65
N LEU A 302 1.50 0.61 -10.54
CA LEU A 302 0.57 0.86 -9.44
C LEU A 302 1.18 1.73 -8.33
N ARG A 303 2.37 2.30 -8.53
CA ARG A 303 3.03 3.13 -7.52
C ARG A 303 2.82 4.60 -7.88
N PHE A 304 1.95 5.26 -7.13
CA PHE A 304 1.67 6.67 -7.37
C PHE A 304 2.75 7.55 -6.77
N GLU A 305 3.05 8.65 -7.45
CA GLU A 305 4.05 9.62 -7.00
C GLU A 305 3.48 11.05 -7.02
N GLY A 306 4.00 11.91 -6.14
CA GLY A 306 3.58 13.32 -6.06
C GLY A 306 2.07 13.49 -5.90
N MET A 307 1.45 14.12 -6.90
CA MET A 307 0.02 14.46 -6.90
C MET A 307 -0.91 13.39 -7.49
N GLU A 308 -0.37 12.33 -8.09
CA GLU A 308 -1.14 11.35 -8.87
C GLU A 308 -2.33 10.77 -8.11
N GLN A 309 -2.19 10.49 -6.80
CA GLN A 309 -3.28 9.93 -6.01
C GLN A 309 -4.49 10.86 -5.86
N TRP A 310 -4.25 12.17 -5.88
CA TRP A 310 -5.32 13.15 -5.68
C TRP A 310 -6.01 13.43 -7.00
N ASP A 311 -5.22 13.60 -8.06
CA ASP A 311 -5.76 13.79 -9.41
C ASP A 311 -6.59 12.57 -9.81
N TYR A 312 -6.11 11.36 -9.52
CA TYR A 312 -6.87 10.13 -9.72
C TYR A 312 -8.17 10.10 -8.91
N ARG A 313 -8.16 10.49 -7.62
CA ARG A 313 -9.39 10.55 -6.81
C ARG A 313 -10.38 11.59 -7.36
N ASP A 314 -9.91 12.78 -7.71
CA ASP A 314 -10.72 13.84 -8.31
C ASP A 314 -11.34 13.36 -9.63
N ASP A 315 -10.57 12.68 -10.48
CA ASP A 315 -11.05 12.09 -11.74
C ASP A 315 -12.11 11.00 -11.54
N LEU A 316 -11.94 10.12 -10.55
CA LEU A 316 -12.92 9.09 -10.21
C LEU A 316 -14.24 9.69 -9.74
N PHE A 317 -14.20 10.68 -8.84
CA PHE A 317 -15.41 11.36 -8.38
C PHE A 317 -16.09 12.15 -9.49
N ALA A 318 -15.31 12.87 -10.30
CA ALA A 318 -15.85 13.60 -11.46
C ALA A 318 -16.53 12.66 -12.45
N PHE A 319 -15.93 11.49 -12.71
CA PHE A 319 -16.54 10.45 -13.54
C PHE A 319 -17.83 9.91 -12.92
N ALA A 320 -17.80 9.53 -11.64
CA ALA A 320 -18.98 8.99 -10.94
C ALA A 320 -20.15 9.98 -10.89
N ALA A 321 -19.87 11.27 -10.64
CA ALA A 321 -20.87 12.33 -10.51
C ALA A 321 -21.67 12.60 -11.80
N GLN A 322 -21.16 12.19 -12.97
CA GLN A 322 -21.90 12.28 -14.24
C GLN A 322 -23.19 11.44 -14.24
N SER A 323 -23.35 10.48 -13.31
CA SER A 323 -24.60 9.73 -13.12
C SER A 323 -25.73 10.60 -12.56
N GLY A 324 -25.39 11.65 -11.80
CA GLY A 324 -26.33 12.37 -10.95
C GLY A 324 -26.59 11.71 -9.58
N ASP A 325 -26.26 10.42 -9.42
CA ASP A 325 -26.48 9.66 -8.18
C ASP A 325 -25.33 9.79 -7.18
N CYS A 326 -24.15 10.19 -7.65
CA CYS A 326 -22.94 10.33 -6.85
C CYS A 326 -22.61 11.81 -6.59
N PRO A 327 -22.17 12.18 -5.38
CA PRO A 327 -21.79 13.56 -5.10
C PRO A 327 -20.56 13.98 -5.91
N ALA A 328 -20.56 15.21 -6.41
CA ALA A 328 -19.41 15.84 -7.07
C ALA A 328 -18.35 16.26 -6.04
N VAL A 329 -17.64 15.26 -5.52
CA VAL A 329 -16.59 15.43 -4.52
C VAL A 329 -15.28 15.87 -5.18
N LYS A 330 -14.55 16.74 -4.48
CA LYS A 330 -13.12 16.98 -4.72
C LYS A 330 -12.31 16.77 -3.46
N VAL A 331 -11.09 16.27 -3.64
CA VAL A 331 -10.09 16.16 -2.58
C VAL A 331 -9.80 17.53 -2.00
N GLN A 332 -9.91 17.64 -0.68
CA GLN A 332 -9.74 18.91 0.01
C GLN A 332 -8.26 19.33 0.04
N GLY A 333 -8.00 20.64 0.02
CA GLY A 333 -6.64 21.18 0.01
C GLY A 333 -5.82 20.74 1.22
N TRP A 334 -6.45 20.68 2.40
CA TRP A 334 -5.80 20.25 3.64
C TRP A 334 -5.31 18.79 3.56
N GLU A 335 -6.03 17.88 2.87
CA GLU A 335 -5.60 16.47 2.74
C GLU A 335 -4.24 16.38 2.04
N LYS A 336 -4.06 17.18 0.98
CA LYS A 336 -2.83 17.26 0.20
C LYS A 336 -1.69 17.79 1.07
N THR A 337 -1.93 18.89 1.79
CA THR A 337 -0.95 19.50 2.70
C THR A 337 -0.53 18.54 3.81
N MET A 338 -1.48 17.97 4.55
CA MET A 338 -1.17 17.10 5.69
C MET A 338 -0.49 15.79 5.28
N TYR A 339 -0.80 15.27 4.09
CA TYR A 339 -0.08 14.11 3.57
C TYR A 339 1.37 14.40 3.20
N LEU A 340 1.67 15.59 2.66
CA LEU A 340 3.05 16.00 2.36
C LEU A 340 3.85 16.19 3.66
N GLU A 341 3.22 16.75 4.69
CA GLU A 341 3.83 17.05 5.99
C GLU A 341 3.78 15.88 6.99
N LYS A 342 3.25 14.72 6.60
CA LYS A 342 2.94 13.61 7.51
C LYS A 342 4.13 13.09 8.33
N ASN A 343 5.35 13.21 7.81
CA ASN A 343 6.55 12.77 8.53
C ASN A 343 6.87 13.73 9.68
N ILE A 344 6.81 15.04 9.43
CA ILE A 344 6.98 16.08 10.46
C ILE A 344 5.89 15.92 11.52
N LEU A 345 4.63 15.77 11.09
CA LEU A 345 3.52 15.50 12.01
C LEU A 345 3.77 14.26 12.87
N ARG A 346 4.26 13.16 12.27
CA ARG A 346 4.53 11.91 12.97
C ARG A 346 5.64 12.05 14.00
N ASP A 347 6.72 12.75 13.65
CA ASP A 347 7.87 12.91 14.53
C ASP A 347 7.51 13.78 15.74
N VAL A 348 6.79 14.89 15.53
CA VAL A 348 6.30 15.74 16.62
C VAL A 348 5.29 15.00 17.48
N TRP A 349 4.37 14.25 16.87
CA TRP A 349 3.38 13.46 17.61
C TRP A 349 4.03 12.41 18.50
N ARG A 350 5.03 11.67 17.99
CA ARG A 350 5.80 10.69 18.79
C ARG A 350 6.54 11.33 19.96
N GLN A 351 7.05 12.56 19.79
CA GLN A 351 7.67 13.31 20.89
C GLN A 351 6.64 13.67 21.98
N LEU A 352 5.44 14.11 21.58
CA LEU A 352 4.35 14.37 22.51
C LEU A 352 3.93 13.09 23.27
N GLU A 353 3.81 11.96 22.57
CA GLU A 353 3.51 10.67 23.20
C GLU A 353 4.59 10.26 24.21
N SER A 354 5.88 10.43 23.85
CA SER A 354 6.99 10.09 24.75
C SER A 354 7.02 10.91 26.05
N ARG A 355 6.40 12.10 26.03
CA ARG A 355 6.29 13.01 27.19
C ARG A 355 4.95 12.90 27.93
N GLY A 356 4.01 12.11 27.41
CA GLY A 356 2.65 12.01 27.96
C GLY A 356 1.76 13.23 27.63
N GLU A 357 2.17 14.10 26.72
CA GLU A 357 1.47 15.36 26.39
C GLU A 357 0.46 15.18 25.24
N ALA A 358 0.49 14.07 24.52
CA ALA A 358 -0.31 13.88 23.29
C ALA A 358 -1.82 13.97 23.52
N HIS A 359 -2.31 13.57 24.71
CA HIS A 359 -3.75 13.61 25.00
C HIS A 359 -4.29 15.04 25.06
N GLU A 360 -3.57 15.96 25.69
CA GLU A 360 -3.96 17.38 25.81
C GLU A 360 -4.10 18.08 24.46
N TRP A 361 -3.42 17.57 23.43
CA TRP A 361 -3.49 18.12 22.08
C TRP A 361 -4.73 17.70 21.31
N VAL A 362 -5.30 16.53 21.64
CA VAL A 362 -6.36 15.89 20.84
C VAL A 362 -7.67 15.75 21.60
N GLU A 363 -7.68 15.99 22.91
CA GLU A 363 -8.90 16.01 23.72
C GLU A 363 -9.95 16.97 23.11
N GLY A 364 -11.16 16.46 22.89
CA GLY A 364 -12.28 17.18 22.26
C GLY A 364 -12.16 17.37 20.74
N VAL A 365 -11.02 17.06 20.13
CA VAL A 365 -10.83 17.23 18.68
C VAL A 365 -11.69 16.21 17.93
N GLY A 366 -12.50 16.70 16.99
CA GLY A 366 -13.37 15.90 16.14
C GLY A 366 -14.83 15.83 16.60
N GLU A 367 -15.20 16.52 17.69
CA GLU A 367 -16.58 16.61 18.16
C GLU A 367 -17.46 17.41 17.19
N ASN A 368 -16.90 18.46 16.57
CA ASN A 368 -17.66 19.38 15.70
C ASN A 368 -17.31 19.26 14.21
N GLY A 369 -16.42 18.34 13.81
CA GLY A 369 -16.13 18.09 12.40
C GLY A 369 -14.66 17.84 12.09
N VAL A 370 -14.34 17.85 10.81
CA VAL A 370 -12.97 17.57 10.33
C VAL A 370 -12.04 18.77 10.51
N GLU A 371 -12.62 19.97 10.56
CA GLU A 371 -11.92 21.25 10.68
C GLU A 371 -11.09 21.32 11.96
N GLU A 372 -11.59 20.78 13.08
CA GLU A 372 -10.85 20.71 14.35
C GLU A 372 -9.57 19.87 14.22
N TRP A 373 -9.62 18.78 13.46
CA TRP A 373 -8.43 17.98 13.15
C TRP A 373 -7.42 18.77 12.32
N VAL A 374 -7.91 19.54 11.34
CA VAL A 374 -7.06 20.38 10.49
C VAL A 374 -6.37 21.44 11.33
N GLU A 375 -7.11 22.16 12.17
CA GLU A 375 -6.57 23.19 13.06
C GLU A 375 -5.53 22.62 14.05
N MET A 376 -5.79 21.45 14.62
CA MET A 376 -4.83 20.75 15.49
C MET A 376 -3.55 20.40 14.73
N MET A 377 -3.65 19.84 13.52
CA MET A 377 -2.47 19.51 12.71
C MET A 377 -1.69 20.76 12.30
N GLU A 378 -2.35 21.86 11.96
CA GLU A 378 -1.70 23.14 11.66
C GLU A 378 -0.93 23.69 12.88
N ARG A 379 -1.52 23.60 14.08
CA ARG A 379 -0.85 23.95 15.33
C ARG A 379 0.38 23.08 15.59
N LEU A 380 0.30 21.77 15.34
CA LEU A 380 1.43 20.85 15.46
C LEU A 380 2.57 21.20 14.49
N LEU A 381 2.25 21.53 13.24
CA LEU A 381 3.24 21.97 12.26
C LEU A 381 3.92 23.28 12.67
N LYS A 382 3.15 24.23 13.21
CA LYS A 382 3.71 25.47 13.75
C LYS A 382 4.65 25.19 14.93
N HIS A 383 4.24 24.33 15.85
CA HIS A 383 5.05 23.91 16.99
C HIS A 383 6.38 23.25 16.55
N ALA A 384 6.33 22.39 15.53
CA ALA A 384 7.52 21.77 14.94
C ALA A 384 8.52 22.82 14.42
N LYS A 385 8.04 23.80 13.65
CA LYS A 385 8.85 24.88 13.07
C LYS A 385 9.45 25.80 14.12
N GLU A 386 8.73 26.07 15.21
CA GLU A 386 9.24 26.90 16.31
C GLU A 386 10.39 26.21 17.06
N ARG A 387 10.34 24.88 17.21
CA ARG A 387 11.42 24.09 17.81
C ARG A 387 12.69 24.06 16.96
N GLU A 388 12.55 23.87 15.65
CA GLU A 388 13.71 23.91 14.74
C GLU A 388 14.43 25.27 14.81
N ARG A 389 13.68 26.35 15.03
CA ARG A 389 14.24 27.71 15.17
C ARG A 389 14.85 27.98 16.55
N ASN A 390 14.56 27.18 17.57
CA ASN A 390 15.01 27.44 18.95
C ASN A 390 15.30 26.16 19.75
N PRO A 391 16.31 25.37 19.37
CA PRO A 391 16.59 24.05 19.96
C PRO A 391 17.04 24.06 21.43
N LEU A 392 17.35 25.24 22.01
CA LEU A 392 17.94 25.39 23.35
C LEU A 392 16.93 25.59 24.49
N ARG A 393 15.61 25.58 24.23
CA ARG A 393 14.60 25.89 25.26
C ARG A 393 14.13 24.71 26.10
N GLU A 394 14.49 23.47 25.75
CA GLU A 394 13.99 22.27 26.45
C GLU A 394 15.09 21.21 26.68
N THR A 395 16.26 21.61 27.18
CA THR A 395 17.03 20.70 28.03
C THR A 395 16.37 20.69 29.41
N PRO A 396 15.96 19.52 29.95
CA PRO A 396 15.61 19.42 31.36
C PRO A 396 16.79 19.94 32.18
N ALA A 397 16.53 20.79 33.18
CA ALA A 397 17.53 21.09 34.20
C ALA A 397 17.96 19.75 34.82
N ALA A 398 19.29 19.55 34.89
CA ALA A 398 19.97 18.33 35.30
C ALA A 398 19.55 17.79 36.68
#